data_AF-A0A4Z1CTY3-F1
#
_entry.id   AF-A0A4Z1CTY3-F1
#
_cell.length_a   1.000
_cell.length_b   1.000
_cell.length_c   1.000
_cell.angle_alpha   90.00
_cell.angle_beta   90.00
_cell.angle_gamma   90.00
#
_symmetry.space_group_name_H-M   'P 1'
#
loop_
_entity.id
_entity.type
_entity.pdbx_description
1 polymer ?
#
loop_
_entity_poly.entity_id
_entity_poly.type
_entity_poly.pdbx_seq_one_letter_code
_entity_poly.pdbx_strand_id
1 'polypeptide(L)'
;MATGPGVAALQTAIKAASAEGLPLQRAVVVLSSPGEGRIPAAVKAAATMLQSLVAAVVTVPCDPHIRTHGLADPDRLGRRTKEAAERAVAAVLAAAHRTWGDPLPPAPIPAALPAGPTQDPAQPVSEGGLTT
;
A
#
# COMPACT_ATOMS: atom_id res chain seq x y z
N MET A 1 8.41 1.58 9.88
CA MET A 1 7.66 2.21 11.00
C MET A 1 8.08 3.66 11.13
N ALA A 2 7.14 4.54 11.50
CA ALA A 2 7.36 5.95 11.70
C ALA A 2 8.12 6.20 13.03
N THR A 3 9.43 5.97 12.97
CA THR A 3 10.38 6.12 14.08
C THR A 3 11.52 7.05 13.66
N GLY A 4 12.33 7.54 14.61
CA GLY A 4 13.52 8.36 14.30
C GLY A 4 14.47 7.69 13.29
N PRO A 5 14.90 6.44 13.51
CA PRO A 5 15.71 5.71 12.53
C PRO A 5 15.00 5.50 11.18
N GLY A 6 13.68 5.25 11.20
CA GLY A 6 12.88 5.14 9.98
C GLY A 6 12.85 6.43 9.17
N VAL A 7 12.79 7.59 9.84
CA VAL A 7 12.88 8.91 9.20
C VAL A 7 14.26 9.13 8.58
N ALA A 8 15.34 8.77 9.28
CA ALA A 8 16.69 8.89 8.74
C ALA A 8 16.87 8.01 7.48
N ALA A 9 16.41 6.76 7.52
CA ALA A 9 16.43 5.87 6.35
C ALA A 9 15.62 6.44 5.17
N LEU A 10 14.43 7.00 5.44
CA LEU A 10 13.59 7.64 4.43
C LEU A 10 14.28 8.85 3.80
N GLN A 11 14.91 9.71 4.61
CA GLN A 11 15.67 10.85 4.10
C GLN A 11 16.83 10.42 3.21
N THR A 12 17.54 9.34 3.58
CA THR A 12 18.61 8.77 2.75
C THR A 12 18.07 8.24 1.42
N ALA A 13 16.97 7.47 1.45
CA ALA A 13 16.34 6.93 0.25
C ALA A 13 15.91 8.04 -0.73
N ILE A 14 15.39 9.15 -0.22
CA ILE A 14 14.95 10.28 -1.04
C ILE A 14 16.14 11.04 -1.64
N LYS A 15 17.21 11.23 -0.87
CA LYS A 15 18.45 11.80 -1.39
C LYS A 15 19.03 10.91 -2.49
N ALA A 16 19.05 9.60 -2.30
CA ALA A 16 19.51 8.64 -3.31
C ALA A 16 18.64 8.70 -4.57
N ALA A 17 17.31 8.62 -4.44
CA ALA A 17 16.38 8.74 -5.55
C ALA A 17 16.53 10.07 -6.30
N SER A 18 16.74 11.17 -5.58
CA SER A 18 17.03 12.48 -6.19
C SER A 18 18.36 12.48 -6.94
N ALA A 19 19.40 11.84 -6.41
CA ALA A 19 20.71 11.74 -7.05
C ALA A 19 20.67 10.87 -8.31
N GLU A 20 19.81 9.85 -8.33
CA GLU A 20 19.52 9.01 -9.50
C GLU A 20 18.62 9.70 -10.53
N GLY A 21 18.16 10.93 -10.26
CA GLY A 21 17.27 11.67 -11.16
C GLY A 21 15.84 11.13 -11.21
N LEU A 22 15.44 10.32 -10.22
CA LEU A 22 14.08 9.81 -10.16
C LEU A 22 13.09 10.95 -9.89
N PRO A 23 11.92 10.98 -10.56
CA PRO A 23 10.96 12.05 -10.44
C PRO A 23 10.20 11.95 -9.11
N LEU A 24 10.75 12.52 -8.04
CA LEU A 24 10.16 12.47 -6.70
C LEU A 24 8.71 12.97 -6.65
N GLN A 25 8.37 13.93 -7.51
CA GLN A 25 7.00 14.45 -7.72
C GLN A 25 5.97 13.37 -8.10
N ARG A 26 6.42 12.18 -8.51
CA ARG A 26 5.59 11.01 -8.85
C ARG A 26 5.57 9.95 -7.74
N ALA A 27 6.39 10.11 -6.70
CA ALA A 27 6.47 9.17 -5.60
C ALA A 27 5.31 9.33 -4.62
N VAL A 28 4.83 8.22 -4.07
CA VAL A 28 3.89 8.20 -2.94
C VAL A 28 4.61 7.57 -1.75
N VAL A 29 4.64 8.26 -0.62
CA VAL A 29 5.31 7.78 0.59
C VAL A 29 4.27 7.29 1.59
N VAL A 30 4.41 6.04 2.04
CA VAL A 30 3.53 5.44 3.04
C VAL A 30 4.26 5.29 4.37
N LEU A 31 3.72 5.90 5.43
CA LEU A 31 4.27 5.89 6.79
C LEU A 31 3.43 4.96 7.68
N SER A 32 4.04 3.90 8.22
CA SER A 32 3.36 3.02 9.18
C SER A 32 3.45 3.57 10.61
N SER A 33 2.34 4.00 11.18
CA SER A 33 2.24 4.46 12.58
C SER A 33 2.09 3.27 13.54
N PRO A 34 2.79 3.21 14.68
CA PRO A 34 2.68 2.10 15.63
C PRO A 34 1.33 1.99 16.38
N GLY A 35 0.33 2.83 16.09
CA GLY A 35 -1.02 2.73 16.69
C GLY A 35 -1.65 4.11 16.97
N GLU A 36 -2.68 4.17 17.82
CA GLU A 36 -3.38 5.39 18.28
C GLU A 36 -2.51 6.34 19.12
N GLY A 37 -1.20 6.09 19.21
CA GLY A 37 -0.25 6.97 19.86
C GLY A 37 0.00 8.26 19.08
N ARG A 38 0.51 9.27 19.78
CA ARG A 38 0.98 10.52 19.17
C ARG A 38 2.14 10.21 18.21
N ILE A 39 1.99 10.61 16.94
CA ILE A 39 3.06 10.55 15.95
C ILE A 39 4.29 11.32 16.48
N PRO A 40 5.50 10.73 16.51
CA PRO A 40 6.70 11.40 16.98
C PRO A 40 6.96 12.71 16.22
N ALA A 41 7.47 13.75 16.91
CA ALA A 41 7.68 15.07 16.31
C ALA A 41 8.59 15.02 15.07
N ALA A 42 9.65 14.22 15.10
CA ALA A 42 10.55 14.01 13.97
C ALA A 42 9.83 13.42 12.74
N VAL A 43 8.86 12.53 12.96
CA VAL A 43 8.05 11.94 11.88
C VAL A 43 7.10 12.98 11.30
N LYS A 44 6.48 13.82 12.15
CA LYS A 44 5.64 14.92 11.66
C LYS A 44 6.44 15.90 10.81
N ALA A 45 7.60 16.33 11.29
CA ALA A 45 8.49 17.22 10.56
C ALA A 45 8.92 16.62 9.21
N ALA A 46 9.29 15.33 9.21
CA ALA A 46 9.60 14.62 7.97
C ALA A 46 8.39 14.56 7.03
N ALA A 47 7.21 14.18 7.51
CA ALA A 47 6.00 14.13 6.68
C ALA A 47 5.69 15.50 6.05
N THR A 48 5.80 16.59 6.81
CA THR A 48 5.62 17.96 6.28
C THR A 48 6.65 18.31 5.22
N MET A 49 7.94 18.02 5.46
CA MET A 49 9.00 18.25 4.48
C MET A 49 8.77 17.48 3.17
N LEU A 50 8.20 16.27 3.26
CA LEU A 50 7.94 15.42 2.11
C LEU A 50 6.77 15.88 1.26
N GLN A 51 5.75 16.51 1.87
CA GLN A 51 4.56 16.96 1.15
C GLN A 51 4.88 17.92 -0.01
N SER A 52 5.98 18.68 0.05
CA SER A 52 6.42 19.55 -1.04
C SER A 52 7.28 18.86 -2.11
N LEU A 53 7.74 17.63 -1.84
CA LEU A 53 8.69 16.90 -2.69
C LEU A 53 8.06 15.72 -3.42
N VAL A 54 7.02 15.12 -2.84
CA VAL A 54 6.39 13.89 -3.34
C VAL A 54 4.92 14.10 -3.73
N ALA A 55 4.36 13.20 -4.52
CA ALA A 55 2.98 13.29 -4.99
C ALA A 55 1.95 13.22 -3.86
N ALA A 56 2.25 12.43 -2.83
CA ALA A 56 1.44 12.26 -1.62
C ALA A 56 2.22 11.59 -0.48
N VAL A 57 1.80 11.88 0.75
CA VAL A 57 2.24 11.17 1.97
C VAL A 57 1.00 10.59 2.66
N VAL A 58 0.97 9.27 2.85
CA VAL A 58 -0.16 8.55 3.46
C VAL A 58 0.29 7.87 4.73
N THR A 59 -0.47 8.01 5.81
CA THR A 59 -0.20 7.32 7.08
C THR A 59 -1.13 6.13 7.23
N VAL A 60 -0.55 4.94 7.48
CA VAL A 60 -1.26 3.68 7.67
C VAL A 60 -1.05 3.22 9.12
N PRO A 61 -2.10 2.82 9.85
CA PRO A 61 -1.94 2.24 11.17
C PRO A 61 -1.22 0.89 11.08
N CYS A 62 -0.39 0.57 12.08
CA CYS A 62 0.19 -0.77 12.19
C CYS A 62 -0.93 -1.75 12.51
N ASP A 63 -1.19 -2.66 11.59
CA ASP A 63 -2.18 -3.72 11.75
C ASP A 63 -1.48 -5.02 12.17
N PRO A 64 -1.77 -5.57 13.36
CA PRO A 64 -1.20 -6.84 13.79
C PRO A 64 -1.50 -7.99 12.82
N HIS A 65 -2.64 -7.95 12.13
CA HIS A 65 -3.02 -8.98 11.17
C HIS A 65 -2.04 -9.02 9.99
N ILE A 66 -1.65 -7.86 9.46
CA ILE A 66 -0.65 -7.77 8.38
C ILE A 66 0.70 -8.35 8.83
N ARG A 67 1.09 -8.11 10.08
CA ARG A 67 2.36 -8.63 10.60
C ARG A 67 2.37 -10.15 10.69
N THR A 68 1.25 -10.75 11.10
CA THR A 68 1.16 -12.20 11.37
C THR A 68 0.79 -13.00 10.13
N HIS A 69 -0.13 -12.49 9.30
CA HIS A 69 -0.73 -13.22 8.18
C HIS A 69 -0.43 -12.58 6.82
N GLY A 70 0.31 -11.47 6.79
CA GLY A 70 0.52 -10.72 5.55
C GLY A 70 -0.80 -10.20 4.99
N LEU A 71 -0.92 -10.24 3.66
CA LEU A 71 -2.15 -9.88 2.94
C LEU A 71 -2.94 -11.12 2.50
N ALA A 72 -2.71 -12.28 3.12
CA ALA A 72 -3.36 -13.54 2.74
C ALA A 72 -4.87 -13.54 3.03
N ASP A 73 -5.30 -12.82 4.06
CA ASP A 73 -6.71 -12.64 4.43
C ASP A 73 -7.04 -11.13 4.54
N PRO A 74 -7.28 -10.46 3.40
CA PRO A 74 -7.54 -9.01 3.39
C PRO A 74 -8.86 -8.64 4.07
N ASP A 75 -9.79 -9.59 4.23
CA ASP A 75 -11.09 -9.36 4.84
C ASP A 75 -10.97 -9.10 6.35
N ARG A 76 -9.95 -9.68 6.98
CA ARG A 76 -9.62 -9.50 8.40
C ARG A 76 -8.87 -8.21 8.74
N LEU A 77 -8.49 -7.40 7.74
CA LEU A 77 -7.83 -6.13 7.99
C LEU A 77 -8.75 -5.19 8.78
N GLY A 78 -8.16 -4.45 9.73
CA GLY A 78 -8.90 -3.45 10.48
C GLY A 78 -9.47 -2.38 9.56
N ARG A 79 -10.66 -1.86 9.89
CA ARG A 79 -11.34 -0.83 9.08
C ARG A 79 -10.43 0.37 8.75
N ARG A 80 -9.70 0.89 9.73
CA ARG A 80 -8.78 2.04 9.52
C ARG A 80 -7.61 1.70 8.60
N THR A 81 -7.18 0.43 8.58
CA THR A 81 -6.17 -0.07 7.66
C THR A 81 -6.71 -0.09 6.24
N LYS A 82 -7.95 -0.59 6.05
CA LYS A 82 -8.65 -0.57 4.75
C LYS A 82 -8.83 0.87 4.23
N GLU A 83 -9.34 1.78 5.06
CA GLU A 83 -9.49 3.21 4.70
C GLU A 83 -8.14 3.89 4.37
N ALA A 84 -7.05 3.48 5.02
CA ALA A 84 -5.71 4.00 4.69
C ALA A 84 -5.17 3.39 3.38
N ALA A 85 -5.47 2.12 3.09
CA ALA A 85 -5.13 1.47 1.84
C ALA A 85 -5.89 2.10 0.66
N GLU A 86 -7.18 2.36 0.80
CA GLU A 86 -7.99 3.06 -0.21
C GLU A 86 -7.41 4.44 -0.52
N ARG A 87 -7.02 5.21 0.51
CA ARG A 87 -6.34 6.50 0.33
C ARG A 87 -4.99 6.38 -0.38
N ALA A 88 -4.23 5.33 -0.09
CA ALA A 88 -2.97 5.06 -0.78
C ALA A 88 -3.19 4.75 -2.26
N VAL A 89 -4.17 3.90 -2.58
CA VAL A 89 -4.54 3.57 -3.97
C VAL A 89 -5.01 4.83 -4.71
N ALA A 90 -5.91 5.61 -4.10
CA ALA A 90 -6.38 6.87 -4.68
C ALA A 90 -5.23 7.86 -4.94
N ALA A 91 -4.27 7.97 -4.02
CA ALA A 91 -3.11 8.83 -4.19
C ALA A 91 -2.19 8.37 -5.32
N VAL A 92 -1.98 7.04 -5.47
CA VAL A 92 -1.20 6.46 -6.57
C VAL A 92 -1.89 6.72 -7.91
N LEU A 93 -3.19 6.46 -8.02
CA LEU A 93 -3.95 6.73 -9.24
C LEU A 93 -3.94 8.22 -9.59
N ALA A 94 -4.14 9.10 -8.61
CA ALA A 94 -4.06 10.55 -8.84
C ALA A 94 -2.66 11.02 -9.26
N ALA A 95 -1.59 10.42 -8.73
CA ALA A 95 -0.23 10.70 -9.17
C ALA A 95 0.01 10.21 -10.61
N ALA A 96 -0.55 9.04 -10.94
CA ALA A 96 -0.45 8.47 -12.28
C ALA A 96 -1.22 9.31 -13.30
N HIS A 97 -2.46 9.69 -13.01
CA HIS A 97 -3.28 10.53 -13.90
C HIS A 97 -2.63 11.90 -14.14
N ARG A 98 -2.05 12.52 -13.09
CA ARG A 98 -1.29 13.77 -13.25
C ARG A 98 -0.05 13.62 -14.12
N THR A 99 0.53 12.43 -14.19
CA THR A 99 1.77 12.19 -14.93
C THR A 99 1.52 11.77 -16.38
N TRP A 100 0.55 10.89 -16.61
CA TRP A 100 0.34 10.21 -17.89
C TRP A 100 -1.02 10.49 -18.52
N GLY A 101 -1.89 11.26 -17.86
CA GLY A 101 -3.24 11.59 -18.33
C GLY A 101 -4.33 10.71 -17.74
N ASP A 102 -5.58 11.11 -18.01
CA ASP A 102 -6.80 10.43 -17.60
C ASP A 102 -7.70 10.29 -18.84
N PRO A 103 -7.92 9.06 -19.40
CA PRO A 103 -7.53 7.77 -18.84
C PRO A 103 -6.03 7.47 -18.96
N LEU A 104 -5.53 6.55 -18.12
CA LEU A 104 -4.17 6.05 -18.22
C LEU A 104 -3.94 5.36 -19.58
N PRO A 105 -2.78 5.57 -20.24
CA PRO A 105 -2.44 4.85 -21.45
C PRO A 105 -2.28 3.35 -21.15
N PRO A 106 -2.50 2.47 -22.15
CA PRO A 106 -2.26 1.05 -21.98
C PRO A 106 -0.80 0.80 -21.59
N ALA A 107 -0.58 -0.06 -20.59
CA ALA A 107 0.76 -0.43 -20.16
C ALA A 107 1.48 -1.20 -21.29
N PRO A 108 2.72 -0.84 -21.67
CA PRO A 108 3.49 -1.57 -22.68
C PRO A 108 3.68 -3.05 -22.33
N ILE A 109 3.81 -3.34 -21.03
CA ILE A 109 3.86 -4.69 -20.47
C ILE A 109 2.85 -4.70 -19.32
N PRO A 110 1.70 -5.38 -19.47
CA PRO A 110 0.75 -5.55 -18.38
C PRO A 110 1.42 -6.26 -17.20
N ALA A 111 1.12 -5.81 -15.98
CA ALA A 111 1.55 -6.52 -14.79
C ALA A 111 0.95 -7.93 -14.79
N ALA A 112 1.73 -8.93 -14.37
CA ALA A 112 1.20 -10.27 -14.16
C ALA A 112 0.11 -10.21 -13.08
N LEU A 113 -1.13 -10.49 -13.46
CA LEU A 113 -2.21 -10.62 -12.49
C LEU A 113 -1.96 -11.90 -11.68
N PRO A 114 -2.09 -11.86 -10.35
CA PRO A 114 -2.07 -13.09 -9.57
C PRO A 114 -3.16 -14.01 -10.12
N ALA A 115 -2.80 -15.28 -10.35
CA ALA A 115 -3.79 -16.29 -10.70
C ALA A 115 -4.89 -16.24 -9.64
N GLY A 116 -6.13 -15.98 -10.07
CA GLY A 116 -7.29 -16.06 -9.18
C GLY A 116 -7.31 -17.41 -8.47
N PRO A 117 -8.05 -17.55 -7.35
CA PRO A 117 -8.13 -18.81 -6.64
C PRO A 117 -8.48 -19.91 -7.63
N THR A 118 -7.58 -20.88 -7.77
CA THR A 118 -7.82 -22.11 -8.51
C THR A 118 -9.16 -22.65 -8.02
N GLN A 119 -10.19 -22.61 -8.87
CA GLN A 119 -11.38 -23.39 -8.59
C GLN A 119 -10.92 -24.84 -8.55
N ASP A 120 -10.87 -25.39 -7.35
CA ASP A 120 -10.64 -26.81 -7.12
C ASP A 120 -11.65 -27.58 -8.00
N PRO A 121 -11.21 -28.40 -8.96
CA PRO A 121 -12.13 -29.10 -9.82
C PRO A 121 -12.97 -30.05 -8.98
N ALA A 122 -14.22 -29.66 -8.76
CA ALA A 122 -15.36 -30.48 -8.37
C ALA A 122 -15.06 -31.53 -7.29
N GLN A 123 -15.38 -31.20 -6.04
CA GLN A 123 -15.67 -32.26 -5.07
C GLN A 123 -16.76 -33.18 -5.67
N PRO A 124 -16.53 -34.50 -5.77
CA PRO A 124 -17.57 -35.41 -6.21
C PRO A 124 -18.74 -35.32 -5.23
N VAL A 125 -19.93 -35.16 -5.79
CA VAL A 125 -21.20 -35.11 -5.08
C VAL A 125 -21.26 -36.35 -4.17
N SER A 126 -21.42 -36.13 -2.87
CA SER A 126 -21.76 -37.23 -1.96
C SER A 126 -23.24 -37.51 -2.13
N GLU A 127 -23.59 -38.50 -2.96
CA GLU A 127 -24.95 -39.06 -2.98
C GLU A 127 -25.17 -39.87 -1.70
N GLY A 128 -25.65 -39.18 -0.67
CA GLY A 128 -26.25 -39.80 0.50
C GLY A 128 -27.71 -40.15 0.24
N GLY A 129 -27.97 -41.42 -0.07
CA GLY A 129 -29.08 -42.25 0.40
C GLY A 129 -30.52 -41.94 -0.04
N LEU A 130 -31.28 -42.98 -0.41
CA LEU A 130 -32.40 -43.53 0.38
C LEU A 130 -33.12 -44.69 -0.34
N THR A 131 -33.46 -45.76 0.40
CA THR A 131 -34.65 -46.66 0.29
C THR A 131 -34.92 -47.37 -1.04
N THR A 132 -35.11 -48.69 -1.11
CA THR A 132 -36.06 -49.53 -0.34
C THR A 132 -35.58 -50.96 -0.17
#